data_AF-A0A6I7Z0V2-F1
#
_entry.id   AF-A0A6I7Z0V2-F1
#
_cell.length_a   1.000
_cell.length_b   1.000
_cell.length_c   1.000
_cell.angle_alpha   90.00
_cell.angle_beta   90.00
_cell.angle_gamma   90.00
#
_symmetry.space_group_name_H-M   'P 1'
#
loop_
_entity.id
_entity.type
_entity.pdbx_description
1 polymer ?
#
loop_
_entity_poly.entity_id
_entity_poly.type
_entity_poly.pdbx_seq_one_letter_code
_entity_poly.pdbx_strand_id
1 'polypeptide(L)' 'APLAPSPVAGTLLVSRVAAAIAQSLVDGTWTRLKACEAPTCHWAYYDRSPAGRGRWCSMSVCGARAKMRRYRAK' A
#
# COMPACT_ATOMS: atom_id res chain seq x y z
N ALA A 1 3.63 28.72 15.94
CA ALA A 1 4.43 27.49 16.04
C ALA A 1 3.52 26.29 15.76
N PRO A 2 3.89 25.33 14.90
CA PRO A 2 3.08 24.13 14.73
C PRO A 2 3.14 23.30 16.01
N LEU A 3 1.99 23.03 16.61
CA LEU A 3 1.86 22.18 17.80
C LEU A 3 2.28 20.76 17.41
N ALA A 4 3.35 20.25 18.05
CA ALA A 4 3.68 18.83 17.92
C ALA A 4 2.51 18.00 18.49
N PRO A 5 2.14 16.87 17.85
CA PRO A 5 1.07 16.03 18.35
C PRO A 5 1.42 15.53 19.76
N SER A 6 0.43 15.59 20.67
CA SER A 6 0.57 15.03 22.01
C SER A 6 0.91 13.54 21.94
N PRO A 7 1.73 12.99 22.86
CA PRO A 7 2.04 11.56 22.91
C PRO A 7 0.79 10.66 22.94
N VAL A 8 -0.31 11.16 23.53
CA VAL A 8 -1.61 10.47 23.55
C VAL A 8 -2.20 10.35 22.14
N ALA A 9 -2.10 11.41 21.34
CA ALA A 9 -2.56 11.40 19.95
C ALA A 9 -1.77 10.41 19.09
N GLY A 10 -0.46 10.31 19.32
CA GLY A 10 0.39 9.29 18.68
C GLY A 10 -0.04 7.86 19.05
N THR A 11 -0.29 7.62 20.33
CA THR A 11 -0.73 6.31 20.84
C THR A 11 -2.10 5.91 20.26
N LEU A 12 -3.04 6.86 20.16
CA LEU A 12 -4.35 6.64 19.55
C LEU A 12 -4.28 6.33 18.05
N LEU A 13 -3.33 6.94 17.33
CA LEU A 13 -3.12 6.61 15.92
C LEU A 13 -2.62 5.17 15.75
N VAL A 14 -1.62 4.77 16.52
CA VAL A 14 -1.05 3.42 16.47
C VAL A 14 -2.10 2.37 16.84
N SER A 15 -2.91 2.61 17.88
CA SER A 15 -3.97 1.67 18.28
C SER A 15 -5.05 1.52 17.20
N ARG A 16 -5.43 2.60 16.53
CA ARG A 16 -6.37 2.54 15.40
C ARG A 16 -5.81 1.78 14.20
N VAL A 17 -4.54 1.97 13.88
CA VAL A 17 -3.87 1.22 12.80
C VAL A 17 -3.80 -0.27 13.17
N ALA A 18 -3.41 -0.60 14.41
CA ALA A 18 -3.36 -1.98 14.88
C ALA A 18 -4.74 -2.66 14.85
N ALA A 19 -5.80 -1.95 15.28
CA ALA A 19 -7.16 -2.45 15.21
C ALA A 19 -7.63 -2.69 13.77
N ALA A 20 -7.31 -1.79 12.84
CA ALA A 20 -7.63 -1.97 11.41
C ALA A 20 -6.91 -3.19 10.80
N ILE A 21 -5.65 -3.40 11.17
CA ILE A 21 -4.89 -4.60 10.77
C ILE A 21 -5.55 -5.86 11.33
N ALA A 22 -5.84 -5.89 12.63
CA ALA A 22 -6.49 -7.02 13.28
C ALA A 22 -7.84 -7.36 12.62
N GLN A 23 -8.67 -6.35 12.33
CA GLN A 23 -9.94 -6.54 11.65
C GLN A 23 -9.74 -7.11 10.23
N SER A 24 -8.76 -6.62 9.47
CA SER A 24 -8.49 -7.13 8.13
C SER A 24 -8.02 -8.59 8.10
N LEU A 25 -7.39 -9.06 9.18
CA LEU A 25 -7.00 -10.46 9.34
C LEU A 25 -8.25 -11.33 9.56
N VAL A 26 -9.17 -10.88 10.41
CA VAL A 26 -10.45 -11.57 10.67
C VAL A 26 -11.30 -11.62 9.39
N ASP A 27 -11.35 -10.51 8.64
CA ASP A 27 -12.14 -10.42 7.40
C ASP A 27 -11.48 -11.15 6.21
N GLY A 28 -10.26 -11.69 6.38
CA GLY A 28 -9.48 -12.32 5.30
C GLY A 28 -8.99 -11.35 4.22
N THR A 29 -9.12 -10.04 4.44
CA THR A 29 -8.78 -8.98 3.48
C THR A 29 -7.33 -8.52 3.57
N TRP A 30 -6.59 -8.95 4.59
CA TRP A 30 -5.17 -8.62 4.77
C TRP A 30 -4.31 -8.92 3.54
N THR A 31 -4.62 -10.00 2.81
CA THR A 31 -3.92 -10.40 1.57
C THR A 31 -4.02 -9.38 0.43
N ARG A 32 -4.94 -8.41 0.53
CA ARG A 32 -5.03 -7.29 -0.41
C ARG A 32 -3.97 -6.22 -0.15
N LEU A 33 -3.39 -6.14 1.05
CA LEU A 33 -2.25 -5.27 1.30
C LEU A 33 -0.99 -5.92 0.72
N LYS A 34 -0.36 -5.27 -0.26
CA LYS A 34 0.75 -5.81 -1.05
C LYS A 34 1.88 -4.80 -1.17
N ALA A 35 3.09 -5.29 -1.40
CA ALA A 35 4.21 -4.48 -1.85
C ALA A 35 4.19 -4.33 -3.38
N CYS A 36 4.58 -3.17 -3.89
CA CYS A 36 4.72 -2.94 -5.33
C CYS A 36 5.75 -3.90 -5.94
N GLU A 37 5.42 -4.56 -7.06
CA GLU A 37 6.36 -5.48 -7.73
C GLU A 37 7.47 -4.76 -8.53
N ALA A 38 7.50 -3.43 -8.55
CA ALA A 38 8.55 -2.71 -9.25
C ALA A 38 9.85 -2.81 -8.43
N PRO A 39 10.99 -3.26 -9.01
CA PRO A 39 12.20 -3.58 -8.24
C PRO A 39 12.75 -2.44 -7.38
N THR A 40 12.52 -1.19 -7.78
CA THR A 40 12.97 0.02 -7.08
C THR A 40 11.84 0.74 -6.35
N CYS A 41 10.67 0.13 -6.21
CA CYS A 41 9.53 0.72 -5.51
C CYS A 41 9.30 0.00 -4.19
N HIS A 42 9.50 0.71 -3.08
CA HIS A 42 9.33 0.18 -1.72
C HIS A 42 7.97 0.54 -1.11
N TRP A 43 6.99 0.90 -1.93
CA TRP A 43 5.66 1.29 -1.46
C TRP A 43 4.75 0.08 -1.26
N ALA A 44 4.05 0.05 -0.14
CA ALA A 44 2.88 -0.79 0.05
C ALA A 44 1.63 -0.14 -0.56
N TYR A 45 0.66 -0.95 -0.97
CA TYR A 45 -0.63 -0.49 -1.47
C TYR A 45 -1.72 -1.52 -1.12
N TYR A 46 -2.96 -1.05 -1.06
CA TYR A 46 -4.12 -1.91 -0.89
C TYR A 46 -4.76 -2.22 -2.24
N ASP A 47 -4.84 -3.49 -2.61
CA ASP A 47 -5.34 -3.98 -3.89
C ASP A 47 -6.87 -3.92 -3.95
N ARG A 48 -7.35 -2.82 -4.51
CA ARG A 48 -8.78 -2.57 -4.80
C ARG A 48 -9.23 -3.14 -6.14
N SER A 49 -8.38 -3.89 -6.85
CA SER A 49 -8.81 -4.52 -8.09
C SER A 49 -9.89 -5.58 -7.81
N PRO A 50 -10.89 -5.74 -8.69
CA PRO A 50 -11.97 -6.71 -8.48
C PRO A 50 -11.44 -8.13 -8.24
N ALA A 51 -10.43 -8.54 -9.02
CA ALA A 51 -9.84 -9.87 -8.94
C ALA A 51 -8.71 -10.01 -7.90
N GLY A 52 -8.31 -8.93 -7.21
CA GLY A 52 -7.18 -8.98 -6.27
C GLY A 52 -5.85 -9.36 -6.94
N ARG A 53 -5.63 -8.94 -8.19
CA ARG A 53 -4.43 -9.23 -9.00
C ARG A 53 -3.63 -7.98 -9.36
N GLY A 54 -3.83 -6.88 -8.64
CA GLY A 54 -3.01 -5.69 -8.78
C GLY A 54 -1.56 -5.99 -8.44
N ARG A 55 -0.64 -5.47 -9.25
CA ARG A 55 0.82 -5.68 -9.14
C ARG A 55 1.61 -4.40 -8.80
N TRP A 56 0.95 -3.25 -8.92
CA TRP A 56 1.60 -1.94 -8.86
C TRP A 56 0.87 -1.03 -7.88
N CYS A 57 1.62 -0.27 -7.09
CA CYS A 57 1.07 0.73 -6.16
C CYS A 57 0.27 1.84 -6.88
N SER A 58 0.64 2.13 -8.13
CA SER A 58 -0.07 3.05 -9.01
C SER A 58 0.11 2.62 -10.45
N MET A 59 -0.99 2.59 -11.20
CA MET A 59 -0.97 2.30 -12.63
C MET A 59 -0.27 3.42 -13.43
N SER A 60 -0.47 4.68 -13.04
CA SER A 60 0.11 5.85 -13.73
C SER A 60 1.62 5.99 -13.50
N VAL A 61 2.14 5.47 -12.38
CA VAL A 61 3.57 5.55 -12.04
C VAL A 61 4.28 4.23 -12.32
N CYS A 62 4.07 3.22 -11.47
CA CYS A 62 4.81 1.95 -11.57
C CYS A 62 4.33 1.10 -12.74
N GLY A 63 3.03 1.10 -13.04
CA GLY A 63 2.47 0.42 -14.20
C GLY A 63 2.98 0.99 -15.52
N ALA A 64 2.99 2.31 -15.67
CA ALA A 64 3.54 2.99 -16.85
C ALA A 64 5.04 2.72 -17.02
N ARG A 65 5.84 2.83 -15.95
CA ARG A 65 7.27 2.50 -15.98
C ARG A 65 7.52 1.05 -16.41
N ALA A 66 6.75 0.10 -15.87
CA ALA A 66 6.85 -1.31 -16.24
C ALA A 66 6.50 -1.54 -17.73
N LYS A 67 5.46 -0.87 -18.23
CA LYS A 67 5.08 -0.89 -19.66
C LYS A 67 6.23 -0.36 -20.54
N MET A 68 6.82 0.77 -20.19
CA MET A 68 7.91 1.38 -20.98
C MET A 68 9.18 0.52 -20.98
N ARG A 69 9.54 -0.11 -19.85
CA ARG A 69 10.67 -1.05 -19.80
C ARG A 69 10.46 -2.23 -20.76
N ARG A 70 9.27 -2.82 -20.78
CA ARG A 70 8.95 -3.92 -21.70
C ARG A 70 8.97 -3.48 -23.16
N TYR A 71 8.51 -2.27 -23.46
CA TYR A 71 8.54 -1.73 -24.82
C TYR A 71 9.98 -1.52 -25.32
N ARG A 72 10.87 -0.97 -24.48
CA ARG A 72 12.28 -0.74 -24.83
C ARG A 72 13.16 -2.00 -24.87
N ALA A 73 12.69 -3.09 -24.29
CA ALA A 73 13.39 -4.38 -24.31
C ALA A 73 13.01 -5.24 -25.52
N LYS A 74 12.07 -4.78 -26.34
CA LYS A 74 11.75 -5.34 -27.66
C LYS A 74 12.55 -4.59 -28.71
#